data_AF-A0A4Y8RNA7-F1
#
_entry.id   AF-A0A4Y8RNA7-F1
#
_cell.length_a   1.000
_cell.length_b   1.000
_cell.length_c   1.000
_cell.angle_alpha   90.00
_cell.angle_beta   90.00
_cell.angle_gamma   90.00
#
_symmetry.space_group_name_H-M   'P 1'
#
loop_
_entity.id
_entity.type
_entity.pdbx_description
1 polymer ?
#
loop_
_entity_poly.entity_id
_entity_poly.type
_entity_poly.pdbx_seq_one_letter_code
_entity_poly.pdbx_strand_id
1 'polypeptide(L)' 'MDVGYGPIVVVIVFLLLIAAVPIWSHSRRWGYRPTLVLGLVFMMIAVFVAIGGFGPP' A
#
# COMPACT_ATOMS: atom_id res chain seq x y z
N MET A 1 4.17 12.18 -20.75
CA MET A 1 4.42 12.21 -19.30
C MET A 1 4.72 10.79 -18.87
N ASP A 2 6.00 10.44 -18.78
CA ASP A 2 6.42 9.11 -18.34
C ASP A 2 6.18 9.03 -16.83
N VAL A 3 5.11 8.33 -16.47
CA VAL A 3 4.76 8.11 -15.08
C VAL A 3 5.73 7.04 -14.57
N GLY A 4 6.62 7.40 -13.63
CA GLY A 4 7.56 6.44 -13.02
C GLY A 4 6.82 5.33 -12.26
N TYR A 5 7.55 4.36 -11.71
CA TYR A 5 6.94 3.24 -10.99
C TYR A 5 6.31 3.66 -9.64
N GLY A 6 6.68 4.81 -9.08
CA GLY A 6 6.21 5.27 -7.77
C GLY A 6 4.67 5.25 -7.61
N PRO A 7 3.90 5.91 -8.48
CA PRO A 7 2.45 5.92 -8.40
C PRO A 7 1.81 4.51 -8.46
N ILE A 8 2.33 3.59 -9.28
CA ILE A 8 1.73 2.24 -9.38
C ILE A 8 1.96 1.42 -8.12
N VAL A 9 3.15 1.53 -7.51
CA VAL A 9 3.48 0.86 -6.26
C VAL A 9 2.58 1.38 -5.13
N VAL A 10 2.37 2.69 -5.04
CA VAL A 10 1.49 3.30 -4.02
C VAL A 10 0.06 2.79 -4.16
N VAL A 11 -0.48 2.72 -5.39
CA VAL A 11 -1.83 2.21 -5.64
C VAL A 11 -1.97 0.74 -5.23
N ILE A 12 -1.01 -0.11 -5.58
CA ILE A 12 -1.06 -1.55 -5.23
C ILE A 12 -1.10 -1.72 -3.71
N VAL A 13 -0.23 -1.02 -2.98
CA VAL A 13 -0.16 -1.15 -1.52
C VAL A 13 -1.43 -0.62 -0.85
N PHE A 14 -2.01 0.45 -1.40
CA PHE A 14 -3.30 0.97 -0.94
C PHE A 14 -4.45 -0.04 -1.15
N LEU A 15 -4.48 -0.73 -2.30
CA LEU A 15 -5.48 -1.78 -2.55
C LEU A 15 -5.31 -2.98 -1.61
N LEU A 16 -4.07 -3.39 -1.34
CA LEU A 16 -3.78 -4.45 -0.36
C LEU A 16 -4.25 -4.07 1.05
N LEU A 17 -4.10 -2.81 1.42
CA LEU A 17 -4.62 -2.26 2.67
C LEU A 17 -6.14 -2.43 2.80
N ILE A 18 -6.90 -2.07 1.75
CA ILE A 18 -8.36 -2.21 1.72
C ILE A 18 -8.77 -3.69 1.80
N ALA A 19 -8.08 -4.57 1.08
CA ALA A 19 -8.35 -6.01 1.09
C ALA A 19 -8.09 -6.63 2.49
N ALA A 20 -7.13 -6.09 3.22
CA ALA A 20 -6.76 -6.56 4.56
C ALA A 20 -7.65 -6.03 5.68
N VAL A 21 -8.52 -5.04 5.43
CA VAL A 21 -9.44 -4.56 6.47
C VAL A 21 -10.43 -5.69 6.83
N PRO A 22 -10.67 -5.99 8.11
CA PRO A 22 -11.55 -7.10 8.53
C PRO A 22 -13.06 -6.80 8.38
N ILE A 23 -13.44 -6.09 7.31
CA ILE A 23 -14.85 -5.88 6.91
C ILE A 23 -15.30 -7.00 5.94
N TRP A 24 -14.36 -7.57 5.18
CA TRP A 24 -14.63 -8.63 4.21
C TRP A 24 -14.70 -10.01 4.86
N SER A 25 -15.61 -10.86 4.39
CA SER A 25 -15.78 -12.23 4.90
C SER A 25 -14.48 -13.05 4.90
N HIS A 26 -13.61 -12.83 3.90
CA HIS A 26 -12.33 -13.51 3.73
C HIS A 26 -11.24 -13.08 4.75
N SER A 27 -11.19 -11.78 5.07
CA SER A 27 -10.16 -11.18 5.94
C SER A 27 -10.58 -11.12 7.42
N ARG A 28 -11.86 -11.35 7.76
CA ARG A 28 -12.37 -11.35 9.14
C ARG A 28 -11.54 -12.19 10.12
N ARG A 29 -11.06 -13.36 9.67
CA ARG A 29 -10.25 -14.29 10.48
C ARG A 29 -8.83 -13.79 10.77
N TRP A 30 -8.33 -12.82 10.02
CA TRP A 30 -7.01 -12.23 10.26
C TRP A 30 -7.03 -11.11 11.31
N GLY A 31 -8.22 -10.55 11.60
CA GLY A 31 -8.37 -9.39 12.49
C GLY A 31 -7.64 -8.16 11.94
N TYR A 32 -7.13 -7.31 12.84
CA TYR A 32 -6.46 -6.05 12.47
C TYR A 32 -4.94 -6.18 12.26
N ARG A 33 -4.36 -7.36 12.54
CA ARG A 33 -2.90 -7.57 12.48
C ARG A 33 -2.33 -7.29 11.08
N PRO A 34 -2.91 -7.78 9.97
CA PRO A 34 -2.38 -7.47 8.64
C PRO A 34 -2.63 -6.03 8.25
N THR A 35 -3.79 -5.46 8.64
CA THR A 35 -4.14 -4.06 8.34
C THR A 35 -3.12 -3.09 8.94
N LEU A 36 -2.67 -3.34 10.18
CA LEU A 36 -1.66 -2.52 10.85
C LEU A 36 -0.30 -2.56 10.13
N VAL A 37 0.16 -3.78 9.79
CA VAL A 37 1.44 -3.98 9.09
C VAL A 37 1.40 -3.36 7.70
N LEU A 38 0.33 -3.59 6.94
CA LEU A 38 0.15 -3.01 5.61
C LEU A 38 0.01 -1.49 5.67
N GLY A 39 -0.60 -0.94 6.72
CA GLY A 39 -0.67 0.51 6.96
C GLY A 39 0.71 1.13 7.13
N LEU A 40 1.56 0.50 7.93
CA LEU A 40 2.95 0.91 8.11
C LEU A 40 3.74 0.84 6.80
N VAL A 41 3.62 -0.26 6.05
CA VAL A 41 4.29 -0.44 4.75
C VAL A 41 3.82 0.61 3.74
N PHE A 42 2.51 0.88 3.66
CA PHE A 42 1.95 1.93 2.82
C PHE A 42 2.55 3.30 3.16
N MET A 43 2.57 3.65 4.44
CA MET A 43 3.13 4.93 4.91
C MET A 43 4.59 5.09 4.47
N MET A 44 5.42 4.04 4.65
CA MET A 44 6.83 4.04 4.24
C MET A 44 6.99 4.27 2.73
N ILE A 45 6.23 3.54 1.91
CA ILE A 45 6.30 3.61 0.46
C ILE A 45 5.78 4.96 -0.05
N ALA A 46 4.68 5.46 0.51
CA ALA A 46 4.12 6.75 0.15
C ALA A 46 5.11 7.90 0.41
N VAL A 47 5.77 7.89 1.57
CA VAL A 47 6.83 8.87 1.89
C VAL A 47 8.02 8.71 0.95
N PHE A 48 8.48 7.48 0.70
CA PHE A 48 9.61 7.24 -0.20
C PHE A 48 9.33 7.72 -1.63
N VAL A 49 8.12 7.52 -2.14
CA VAL A 49 7.69 8.06 -3.45
C VAL A 49 7.57 9.58 -3.41
N ALA A 50 7.05 10.16 -2.33
CA ALA A 50 6.90 11.61 -2.19
C ALA A 50 8.24 12.37 -2.20
N ILE A 51 9.31 11.76 -1.70
CA ILE A 51 10.68 12.33 -1.74
C ILE A 51 11.42 12.00 -3.05
N GLY A 52 10.75 11.45 -4.06
CA GLY A 52 11.31 11.19 -5.38
C GLY A 52 11.81 9.75 -5.60
N GLY A 53 11.48 8.82 -4.70
CA GLY A 53 11.76 7.39 -4.87
C GLY A 53 10.89 6.73 -5.94
N PHE A 54 11.42 5.68 -6.58
CA PHE A 54 10.80 4.98 -7.73
C PHE A 54 10.56 5.89 -8.94
N GLY A 55 11.59 6.66 -9.33
CA GLY A 55 11.62 7.37 -10.61
C GLY A 55 11.43 6.44 -11.83
N PRO A 56 11.23 7.02 -13.03
CA PRO A 56 11.17 6.25 -14.27
C PRO A 56 12.46 5.43 -14.47
N PRO A 57 12.42 4.34 -15.27
CA PRO A 57 13.63 3.61 -15.64
C PRO A 57 14.65 4.52 -16.34
#